data_AF-A0A935JB95-F1
#
_entry.id   AF-A0A935JB95-F1
#
_cell.length_a   1.000
_cell.length_b   1.000
_cell.length_c   1.000
_cell.angle_alpha   90.00
_cell.angle_beta   90.00
_cell.angle_gamma   90.00
#
_symmetry.space_group_name_H-M   'P 1'
#
loop_
_entity.id
_entity.type
_entity.pdbx_description
1 polymer ?
#
loop_
_entity_poly.entity_id
_entity_poly.type
_entity_poly.pdbx_seq_one_letter_code
_entity_poly.pdbx_strand_id
1 'polypeptide(L)'
;MPPTPTPAPAIKYRVTLTDDEVEMLEALLRKGKSAARKQTRARILLKAAAGCQDAAIMEALAVSATMIYNTRQRGVEEGVEAALHDRPRPGKTPKLTDKQCIKRRTKIDFAHCMRHIVQTYPDAEVIRVVLDNLNTHKPASFYEAFPPDEARAIAKRLEFHYTPKHDSWFNIAEIELAVLSNMCLSQRIPDEDTLLQQIEANVRERNLKATPVKWRFTTQHARRKRARIYPRVST
;
A
#
# COMPACT_ATOMS: atom_id res chain seq x y z
N MET A 1 54.72 -3.08 8.46
CA MET A 1 54.18 -2.42 7.24
C MET A 1 52.72 -2.10 7.49
N PRO A 2 52.27 -0.85 7.33
CA PRO A 2 50.84 -0.56 7.27
C PRO A 2 50.22 -1.29 6.06
N PRO A 3 48.99 -1.81 6.15
CA PRO A 3 48.33 -2.43 5.02
C PRO A 3 48.21 -1.39 3.88
N THR A 4 48.65 -1.77 2.69
CA THR A 4 48.41 -0.99 1.47
C THR A 4 46.90 -0.75 1.32
N PRO A 5 46.45 0.50 1.10
CA PRO A 5 45.03 0.78 0.95
C PRO A 5 44.48 0.01 -0.26
N THR A 6 43.44 -0.80 -0.02
CA THR A 6 42.69 -1.48 -1.08
C THR A 6 42.23 -0.44 -2.11
N PRO A 7 42.47 -0.66 -3.42
CA PRO A 7 42.03 0.29 -4.44
C PRO A 7 40.51 0.47 -4.34
N ALA A 8 40.08 1.73 -4.32
CA ALA A 8 38.66 2.07 -4.23
C ALA A 8 37.90 1.42 -5.40
N PRO A 9 36.71 0.83 -5.16
CA PRO A 9 35.94 0.19 -6.21
C PRO A 9 35.59 1.18 -7.32
N ALA A 10 35.68 0.73 -8.57
CA ALA A 10 35.40 1.58 -9.72
C ALA A 10 33.93 2.03 -9.76
N ILE A 11 33.71 3.33 -9.82
CA ILE A 11 32.36 3.92 -9.94
C ILE A 11 31.83 3.69 -11.36
N LYS A 12 30.77 2.88 -11.48
CA LYS A 12 30.13 2.55 -12.76
C LYS A 12 29.39 3.74 -13.40
N TYR A 13 28.64 4.50 -12.60
CA TYR A 13 27.81 5.62 -13.07
C TYR A 13 28.42 6.96 -12.63
N ARG A 14 29.15 7.62 -13.52
CA ARG A 14 29.75 8.94 -13.26
C ARG A 14 28.71 10.03 -13.52
N VAL A 15 28.42 10.82 -12.50
CA VAL A 15 27.43 11.91 -12.58
C VAL A 15 28.15 13.15 -13.06
N THR A 16 27.68 13.72 -14.17
CA THR A 16 28.06 15.04 -14.68
C THR A 16 26.81 15.89 -14.67
N LEU A 17 26.87 17.08 -14.09
CA LEU A 17 25.75 18.02 -14.02
C LEU A 17 26.09 19.26 -14.83
N THR A 18 25.10 19.83 -15.51
CA THR A 18 25.22 21.18 -16.08
C THR A 18 25.06 22.24 -14.98
N ASP A 19 25.46 23.48 -15.27
CA ASP A 19 25.28 24.60 -14.33
C ASP A 19 23.80 24.79 -13.96
N ASP A 20 22.88 24.64 -14.93
CA ASP A 20 21.44 24.70 -14.72
C ASP A 20 20.95 23.58 -13.77
N GLU A 21 21.47 22.37 -13.92
CA GLU A 21 21.13 21.23 -13.06
C GLU A 21 21.67 21.42 -11.64
N VAL A 22 22.86 21.99 -11.49
CA VAL A 22 23.43 22.36 -10.19
C VAL A 22 22.55 23.39 -9.51
N GLU A 23 22.20 24.48 -10.20
CA GLU A 23 21.33 25.53 -9.65
C GLU A 23 19.96 24.97 -9.24
N MET A 24 19.37 24.10 -10.06
CA MET A 24 18.10 23.43 -9.76
C MET A 24 18.18 22.62 -8.45
N LEU A 25 19.22 21.80 -8.28
CA LEU A 25 19.41 20.96 -7.10
C LEU A 25 19.67 21.81 -5.84
N GLU A 26 20.47 22.86 -5.95
CA GLU A 26 20.75 23.78 -4.84
C GLU A 26 19.50 24.59 -4.45
N ALA A 27 18.73 25.08 -5.42
CA ALA A 27 17.47 25.75 -5.18
C ALA A 27 16.45 24.84 -4.47
N LEU A 28 16.42 23.55 -4.83
CA LEU A 28 15.59 22.54 -4.18
C LEU A 28 15.97 22.34 -2.71
N LEU A 29 17.27 22.36 -2.38
CA LEU A 29 17.77 22.21 -1.01
C LEU A 29 17.55 23.47 -0.18
N ARG A 30 17.68 24.67 -0.77
CA ARG A 30 17.44 25.96 -0.10
C ARG A 30 15.98 26.16 0.33
N LYS A 31 15.02 25.73 -0.49
CA LYS A 31 13.58 25.92 -0.20
C LYS A 31 13.04 25.02 0.93
N GLY A 32 13.71 23.91 1.26
CA GLY A 32 13.38 23.03 2.41
C GLY A 32 12.03 22.30 2.38
N LYS A 33 11.06 22.69 1.53
CA LYS A 33 9.68 22.15 1.47
C LYS A 33 9.51 20.85 0.67
N SER A 34 10.59 20.14 0.35
CA SER A 34 10.56 18.91 -0.46
C SER A 34 10.70 17.66 0.40
N ALA A 35 10.21 16.51 -0.09
CA ALA A 35 10.31 15.24 0.63
C ALA A 35 11.78 14.89 0.97
N ALA A 36 12.02 14.37 2.18
CA ALA A 36 13.38 14.08 2.67
C ALA A 36 14.20 13.18 1.72
N ARG A 37 13.55 12.20 1.07
CA ARG A 37 14.19 11.34 0.08
C ARG A 37 14.60 12.11 -1.18
N LYS A 38 13.79 13.06 -1.65
CA LYS A 38 14.11 13.94 -2.78
C LYS A 38 15.35 14.79 -2.48
N GLN A 39 15.41 15.38 -1.28
CA GLN A 39 16.58 16.14 -0.82
C GLN A 39 17.84 15.28 -0.69
N THR A 40 17.69 14.06 -0.18
CA THR A 40 18.81 13.11 -0.04
C THR A 40 19.40 12.77 -1.41
N ARG A 41 18.55 12.48 -2.40
CA ARG A 41 18.99 12.20 -3.78
C ARG A 41 19.68 13.40 -4.43
N ALA A 42 19.17 14.62 -4.21
CA ALA A 42 19.81 15.84 -4.67
C ALA A 42 21.23 15.99 -4.10
N ARG A 43 21.41 15.76 -2.79
CA ARG A 43 22.74 15.80 -2.14
C ARG A 43 23.69 14.73 -2.67
N ILE A 44 23.18 13.53 -2.99
CA ILE A 44 23.98 12.46 -3.60
C ILE A 44 24.49 12.92 -4.97
N LEU A 45 23.63 13.46 -5.84
CA LEU A 45 24.02 13.90 -7.19
C LEU A 45 25.04 15.03 -7.15
N LEU A 46 24.84 16.05 -6.30
CA LEU A 46 25.80 17.15 -6.13
C LEU A 46 27.17 16.66 -5.65
N LYS A 47 27.22 15.80 -4.63
CA LYS A 47 28.49 15.24 -4.13
C LYS A 47 29.15 14.32 -5.17
N ALA A 48 28.36 13.53 -5.90
CA ALA A 48 28.85 12.65 -6.95
C ALA A 48 29.46 13.44 -8.13
N ALA A 49 28.86 14.57 -8.50
CA ALA A 49 29.38 15.48 -9.53
C ALA A 49 30.65 16.21 -9.09
N ALA A 50 30.75 16.54 -7.80
CA ALA A 50 31.98 17.07 -7.18
C ALA A 50 33.10 16.02 -7.03
N GLY A 51 32.93 14.80 -7.59
CA GLY A 51 33.97 13.77 -7.60
C GLY A 51 34.12 13.00 -6.28
N CYS A 52 33.19 13.14 -5.32
CA CYS A 52 33.24 12.38 -4.08
C CYS A 52 33.07 10.87 -4.34
N GLN A 53 33.87 10.07 -3.63
CA GLN A 53 33.74 8.61 -3.63
C GLN A 53 32.49 8.17 -2.87
N ASP A 54 31.90 7.04 -3.27
CA ASP A 54 30.66 6.54 -2.68
C ASP A 54 30.79 6.33 -1.15
N ALA A 55 31.95 5.87 -0.66
CA ALA A 55 32.22 5.74 0.78
C ALA A 55 32.09 7.07 1.54
N ALA A 56 32.62 8.16 0.98
CA ALA A 56 32.50 9.50 1.57
C ALA A 56 31.06 10.04 1.49
N ILE A 57 30.33 9.70 0.43
CA ILE A 57 28.91 10.07 0.29
C ILE A 57 28.05 9.30 1.31
N MET A 58 28.31 8.01 1.53
CA MET A 58 27.64 7.19 2.54
C MET A 58 27.80 7.77 3.93
N GLU A 59 29.03 8.10 4.31
CA GLU A 59 29.35 8.69 5.60
C GLU A 59 28.68 10.06 5.78
N ALA A 60 28.85 10.96 4.79
CA ALA A 60 28.34 12.33 4.89
C ALA A 60 26.81 12.42 4.93
N LEU A 61 26.09 11.47 4.32
CA LEU A 61 24.63 11.50 4.19
C LEU A 61 23.92 10.40 4.99
N ALA A 62 24.66 9.51 5.66
CA ALA A 62 24.13 8.33 6.34
C ALA A 62 23.21 7.47 5.44
N VAL A 63 23.63 7.21 4.20
CA VAL A 63 22.88 6.42 3.20
C VAL A 63 23.60 5.14 2.81
N SER A 64 22.87 4.17 2.26
CA SER A 64 23.46 2.91 1.78
C SER A 64 24.11 3.05 0.40
N ALA A 65 25.12 2.21 0.12
CA ALA A 65 25.75 2.10 -1.19
C ALA A 65 24.73 1.85 -2.32
N THR A 66 23.70 1.05 -2.06
CA THR A 66 22.62 0.76 -3.02
C THR A 66 21.80 2.01 -3.36
N MET A 67 21.53 2.90 -2.40
CA MET A 67 20.83 4.15 -2.68
C MET A 67 21.69 5.04 -3.58
N ILE A 68 22.98 5.16 -3.28
CA ILE A 68 23.91 5.93 -4.11
C ILE A 68 23.97 5.35 -5.52
N TYR A 69 24.21 4.04 -5.66
CA TYR A 69 24.24 3.36 -6.95
C TYR A 69 22.97 3.63 -7.77
N ASN A 70 21.79 3.42 -7.18
CA ASN A 70 20.51 3.63 -7.87
C ASN A 70 20.30 5.10 -8.24
N THR A 71 20.66 6.04 -7.37
CA THR A 71 20.53 7.47 -7.65
C THR A 71 21.49 7.92 -8.75
N ARG A 72 22.74 7.45 -8.75
CA ARG A 72 23.72 7.73 -9.81
C ARG A 72 23.30 7.12 -11.14
N GLN A 73 22.90 5.85 -11.13
CA GLN A 73 22.40 5.14 -12.31
C GLN A 73 21.26 5.93 -12.96
N ARG A 74 20.23 6.28 -12.17
CA ARG A 74 19.08 7.01 -12.69
C ARG A 74 19.44 8.42 -13.17
N GLY A 75 20.33 9.12 -12.46
CA GLY A 75 20.77 10.45 -12.88
C GLY A 75 21.46 10.41 -14.24
N VAL A 76 22.26 9.37 -14.50
CA VAL A 76 23.00 9.20 -15.76
C VAL A 76 22.14 8.65 -16.89
N GLU A 77 21.33 7.63 -16.62
CA GLU A 77 20.55 6.92 -17.66
C GLU A 77 19.21 7.60 -17.97
N GLU A 78 18.60 8.29 -17.00
CA GLU A 78 17.24 8.87 -17.12
C GLU A 78 17.21 10.39 -16.90
N GLY A 79 18.32 11.00 -16.49
CA GLY A 79 18.42 12.42 -16.18
C GLY A 79 18.17 12.78 -14.71
N VAL A 80 18.58 13.99 -14.33
CA VAL A 80 18.56 14.49 -12.94
C VAL A 80 17.15 14.51 -12.37
N GLU A 81 16.17 15.05 -13.11
CA GLU A 81 14.80 15.17 -12.58
C GLU A 81 14.17 13.79 -12.36
N ALA A 82 14.43 12.83 -13.25
CA ALA A 82 13.97 11.45 -13.07
C ALA A 82 14.54 10.82 -11.80
N ALA A 83 15.84 11.02 -11.52
CA ALA A 83 16.48 10.50 -10.32
C ALA A 83 15.84 11.05 -9.04
N LEU A 84 15.33 12.28 -9.04
CA LEU A 84 14.72 12.89 -7.85
C LEU A 84 13.37 12.25 -7.48
N HIS A 85 12.57 11.80 -8.45
CA HIS A 85 11.23 11.27 -8.22
C HIS A 85 11.20 9.76 -8.02
N ASP A 86 10.25 9.27 -7.23
CA ASP A 86 10.00 7.83 -7.13
C ASP A 86 9.34 7.33 -8.42
N ARG A 87 9.81 6.20 -8.95
CA ARG A 87 9.12 5.55 -10.07
C ARG A 87 7.70 5.17 -9.65
N PRO A 88 6.70 5.31 -10.53
CA PRO A 88 5.42 4.68 -10.31
C PRO A 88 5.69 3.18 -10.14
N ARG A 89 5.42 2.64 -8.95
CA ARG A 89 5.56 1.21 -8.73
C ARG A 89 4.47 0.54 -9.57
N PRO A 90 4.78 -0.44 -10.44
CA PRO A 90 3.75 -1.20 -11.12
C PRO A 90 2.80 -1.72 -10.05
N GLY A 91 1.53 -1.33 -10.18
CA GLY A 91 0.53 -1.71 -9.22
C GLY A 91 0.37 -3.21 -9.16
N LYS A 92 -0.01 -3.69 -7.98
CA LYS A 92 -0.44 -5.08 -7.86
C LYS A 92 -1.63 -5.29 -8.81
N THR A 93 -1.67 -6.42 -9.52
CA THR A 93 -2.82 -6.76 -10.35
C THR A 93 -4.10 -6.51 -9.57
N PRO A 94 -5.06 -5.73 -10.09
CA PRO A 94 -6.30 -5.43 -9.39
C PRO A 94 -6.95 -6.72 -8.94
N LYS A 95 -7.10 -6.90 -7.63
CA LYS A 95 -7.68 -8.12 -7.06
C LYS A 95 -9.20 -8.04 -6.95
N LEU A 96 -9.75 -6.83 -6.97
CA LEU A 96 -11.17 -6.54 -6.86
C LEU A 96 -11.52 -5.49 -7.92
N THR A 97 -12.55 -5.79 -8.70
CA THR A 97 -13.15 -4.89 -9.71
C THR A 97 -14.51 -4.38 -9.22
N ASP A 98 -14.95 -3.24 -9.75
CA ASP A 98 -16.21 -2.52 -9.45
C ASP A 98 -17.51 -3.32 -9.65
N LYS A 99 -17.46 -4.50 -10.28
CA LYS A 99 -18.56 -5.46 -10.49
C LYS A 99 -19.33 -5.89 -9.23
N GLN A 100 -19.02 -5.29 -8.09
CA GLN A 100 -19.58 -5.57 -6.76
C GLN A 100 -20.39 -4.39 -6.20
N CYS A 101 -20.45 -3.24 -6.88
CA CYS A 101 -21.37 -2.17 -6.52
C CYS A 101 -22.79 -2.54 -6.99
N ILE A 102 -23.63 -2.89 -6.03
CA ILE A 102 -24.98 -3.43 -6.25
C ILE A 102 -26.00 -2.65 -5.44
N LYS A 103 -27.20 -2.49 -5.97
CA LYS A 103 -28.29 -1.72 -5.34
C LYS A 103 -28.81 -2.32 -4.03
N ARG A 104 -28.59 -3.62 -3.82
CA ARG A 104 -29.11 -4.38 -2.68
C ARG A 104 -27.98 -5.13 -2.00
N ARG A 105 -28.21 -5.50 -0.74
CA ARG A 105 -27.30 -6.31 0.07
C ARG A 105 -27.98 -7.62 0.48
N THR A 106 -28.11 -8.55 -0.46
CA THR A 106 -28.76 -9.84 -0.21
C THR A 106 -27.75 -10.92 0.19
N LYS A 107 -28.25 -12.10 0.60
CA LYS A 107 -27.43 -13.28 0.83
C LYS A 107 -26.76 -13.77 -0.45
N ILE A 108 -27.48 -13.70 -1.58
CA ILE A 108 -26.98 -14.08 -2.91
C ILE A 108 -25.81 -13.19 -3.28
N ASP A 109 -25.96 -11.88 -3.10
CA ASP A 109 -24.90 -10.91 -3.37
C ASP A 109 -23.63 -11.17 -2.55
N PHE A 110 -23.81 -11.43 -1.25
CA PHE A 110 -22.71 -11.80 -0.37
C PHE A 110 -22.02 -13.10 -0.84
N ALA A 111 -22.79 -14.11 -1.24
CA ALA A 111 -22.28 -15.38 -1.72
C ALA A 111 -21.44 -15.22 -3.00
N HIS A 112 -21.90 -14.41 -3.96
CA HIS A 112 -21.13 -14.09 -5.17
C HIS A 112 -19.85 -13.31 -4.85
N CYS A 113 -19.88 -12.37 -3.91
CA CYS A 113 -18.68 -11.66 -3.46
C CYS A 113 -17.64 -12.63 -2.86
N MET A 114 -18.07 -13.55 -2.00
CA MET A 114 -17.18 -14.56 -1.42
C MET A 114 -16.62 -15.52 -2.47
N ARG A 115 -17.45 -15.97 -3.44
CA ARG A 115 -16.98 -16.78 -4.57
C ARG A 115 -15.90 -16.05 -5.36
N HIS A 116 -16.10 -14.76 -5.65
CA HIS A 116 -15.11 -13.96 -6.35
C HIS A 116 -13.79 -13.89 -5.57
N ILE A 117 -13.83 -13.65 -4.24
CA ILE A 117 -12.62 -13.66 -3.39
C ILE A 117 -11.89 -15.00 -3.50
N VAL A 118 -12.60 -16.13 -3.40
CA VAL A 118 -12.01 -17.46 -3.52
C VAL A 118 -11.33 -17.67 -4.88
N GLN A 119 -11.92 -17.16 -5.96
CA GLN A 119 -11.35 -17.22 -7.31
C GLN A 119 -10.14 -16.30 -7.50
N THR A 120 -10.14 -15.13 -6.86
CA THR A 120 -9.04 -14.15 -6.92
C THR A 120 -7.77 -14.64 -6.23
N TYR A 121 -7.90 -15.55 -5.26
CA TYR A 121 -6.77 -16.10 -4.51
C TYR A 121 -6.72 -17.63 -4.65
N PRO A 122 -6.50 -18.18 -5.86
CA PRO A 122 -6.61 -19.63 -6.10
C PRO A 122 -5.61 -20.45 -5.26
N ASP A 123 -4.41 -19.89 -5.01
CA ASP A 123 -3.34 -20.58 -4.28
C ASP A 123 -3.50 -20.52 -2.75
N ALA A 124 -4.48 -19.75 -2.24
CA ALA A 124 -4.72 -19.68 -0.81
C ALA A 124 -5.45 -20.93 -0.32
N GLU A 125 -4.81 -21.70 0.56
CA GLU A 125 -5.43 -22.87 1.20
C GLU A 125 -6.65 -22.46 2.04
N VAL A 126 -6.50 -21.40 2.84
CA VAL A 126 -7.56 -20.80 3.66
C VAL A 126 -7.49 -19.27 3.54
N ILE A 127 -8.65 -18.64 3.36
CA ILE A 127 -8.83 -17.19 3.36
C ILE A 127 -9.59 -16.81 4.63
N ARG A 128 -8.92 -16.09 5.53
CA ARG A 128 -9.54 -15.52 6.74
C ARG A 128 -10.28 -14.25 6.37
N VAL A 129 -11.60 -14.24 6.59
CA VAL A 129 -12.46 -13.11 6.29
C VAL A 129 -12.96 -12.50 7.59
N VAL A 130 -12.63 -11.22 7.80
CA VAL A 130 -13.17 -10.45 8.93
C VAL A 130 -14.46 -9.78 8.49
N LEU A 131 -15.55 -10.03 9.21
CA LEU A 131 -16.90 -9.60 8.86
C LEU A 131 -17.58 -8.91 10.05
N ASP A 132 -18.53 -8.02 9.78
CA ASP A 132 -19.50 -7.59 10.79
C ASP A 132 -20.61 -8.64 10.96
N ASN A 133 -21.57 -8.39 11.86
CA ASN A 133 -22.62 -9.35 12.23
C ASN A 133 -23.90 -9.24 11.38
N LEU A 134 -23.80 -8.85 10.11
CA LEU A 134 -24.96 -8.77 9.24
C LEU A 134 -25.61 -10.16 9.06
N ASN A 135 -26.93 -10.22 8.98
CA ASN A 135 -27.68 -11.48 8.87
C ASN A 135 -27.33 -12.31 7.61
N THR A 136 -26.81 -11.67 6.57
CA THR A 136 -26.35 -12.28 5.32
C THR A 136 -24.95 -12.89 5.41
N HIS A 137 -24.15 -12.52 6.40
CA HIS A 137 -22.77 -12.96 6.56
C HIS A 137 -22.71 -14.33 7.23
N LYS A 138 -23.16 -15.36 6.52
CA LYS A 138 -23.20 -16.74 7.01
C LYS A 138 -22.87 -17.72 5.88
N PRO A 139 -22.22 -18.86 6.18
CA PRO A 139 -22.00 -19.91 5.17
C PRO A 139 -23.29 -20.43 4.53
N ALA A 140 -24.42 -20.37 5.24
CA ALA A 140 -25.74 -20.72 4.71
C ALA A 140 -26.11 -19.92 3.45
N SER A 141 -25.61 -18.70 3.30
CA SER A 141 -25.83 -17.87 2.11
C SER A 141 -25.28 -18.51 0.84
N PHE A 142 -24.25 -19.37 0.94
CA PHE A 142 -23.70 -20.08 -0.22
C PHE A 142 -24.63 -21.16 -0.74
N TYR A 143 -25.30 -21.88 0.16
CA TYR A 143 -26.27 -22.92 -0.21
C TYR A 143 -27.58 -22.33 -0.74
N GLU A 144 -27.83 -21.06 -0.47
CA GLU A 144 -28.94 -20.31 -1.07
C GLU A 144 -28.60 -19.86 -2.51
N ALA A 145 -27.31 -19.59 -2.80
CA ALA A 145 -26.87 -19.03 -4.08
C ALA A 145 -26.33 -20.06 -5.08
N PHE A 146 -25.78 -21.18 -4.60
CA PHE A 146 -25.05 -22.14 -5.43
C PHE A 146 -25.49 -23.59 -5.17
N PRO A 147 -25.25 -24.51 -6.13
CA PRO A 147 -25.40 -25.94 -5.89
C PRO A 147 -24.57 -26.42 -4.68
N PRO A 148 -25.02 -27.47 -3.95
CA PRO A 148 -24.37 -27.89 -2.70
C PRO A 148 -22.87 -28.16 -2.81
N ASP A 149 -22.41 -28.75 -3.90
CA ASP A 149 -20.98 -29.07 -4.11
C ASP A 149 -20.13 -27.79 -4.28
N GLU A 150 -20.63 -26.83 -5.04
CA GLU A 150 -19.98 -25.52 -5.22
C GLU A 150 -20.00 -24.71 -3.91
N ALA A 151 -21.15 -24.66 -3.24
CA ALA A 151 -21.30 -23.98 -1.95
C ALA A 151 -20.32 -24.54 -0.91
N ARG A 152 -20.18 -25.87 -0.84
CA ARG A 152 -19.24 -26.55 0.05
C ARG A 152 -17.78 -26.27 -0.32
N ALA A 153 -17.44 -26.26 -1.61
CA ALA A 153 -16.11 -25.94 -2.09
C ALA A 153 -15.69 -24.51 -1.70
N ILE A 154 -16.61 -23.54 -1.85
CA ILE A 154 -16.39 -22.15 -1.41
C ILE A 154 -16.24 -22.09 0.11
N ALA A 155 -17.17 -22.69 0.86
CA ALA A 155 -17.16 -22.66 2.33
C ALA A 155 -15.87 -23.22 2.93
N LYS A 156 -15.34 -24.32 2.36
CA LYS A 156 -14.11 -24.96 2.85
C LYS A 156 -12.88 -24.05 2.76
N ARG A 157 -12.88 -23.07 1.85
CA ARG A 157 -11.76 -22.14 1.65
C ARG A 157 -11.84 -20.88 2.50
N LEU A 158 -12.93 -20.69 3.26
CA LEU A 158 -13.20 -19.45 3.99
C LEU A 158 -13.28 -19.70 5.50
N GLU A 159 -12.49 -18.97 6.28
CA GLU A 159 -12.56 -18.93 7.74
C GLU A 159 -13.13 -17.58 8.17
N PHE A 160 -14.33 -17.56 8.76
CA PHE A 160 -15.02 -16.33 9.14
C PHE A 160 -14.69 -15.91 10.58
N HIS A 161 -14.23 -14.67 10.73
CA HIS A 161 -14.04 -14.01 12.02
C HIS A 161 -14.99 -12.82 12.12
N TYR A 162 -15.95 -12.89 13.03
CA TYR A 162 -16.89 -11.79 13.25
C TYR A 162 -16.31 -10.78 14.22
N THR A 163 -16.45 -9.49 13.91
CA THR A 163 -16.23 -8.44 14.90
C THR A 163 -17.22 -8.62 16.06
N PRO A 164 -16.90 -8.20 17.29
CA PRO A 164 -17.88 -8.27 18.35
C PRO A 164 -19.09 -7.36 18.07
N LYS A 165 -20.24 -7.71 18.65
CA LYS A 165 -21.46 -6.92 18.50
C LYS A 165 -21.24 -5.48 18.97
N HIS A 166 -21.73 -4.53 18.18
CA HIS A 166 -21.60 -3.07 18.38
C HIS A 166 -20.16 -2.51 18.26
N ASP A 167 -19.23 -3.25 17.66
CA ASP A 167 -17.86 -2.76 17.36
C ASP A 167 -17.59 -2.70 15.86
N SER A 168 -18.48 -2.09 15.09
CA SER A 168 -18.23 -1.82 13.67
C SER A 168 -16.93 -1.05 13.46
N TRP A 169 -16.57 -0.15 14.39
CA TRP A 169 -15.30 0.59 14.38
C TRP A 169 -14.05 -0.30 14.33
N PHE A 170 -14.15 -1.58 14.67
CA PHE A 170 -13.06 -2.55 14.61
C PHE A 170 -12.94 -3.24 13.24
N ASN A 171 -13.94 -3.12 12.37
CA ASN A 171 -13.91 -3.69 11.04
C ASN A 171 -12.96 -2.89 10.14
N ILE A 172 -11.97 -3.57 9.56
CA ILE A 172 -10.96 -2.95 8.70
C ILE A 172 -11.58 -2.31 7.45
N ALA A 173 -12.74 -2.81 7.00
CA ALA A 173 -13.46 -2.28 5.87
C ALA A 173 -13.90 -0.81 6.09
N GLU A 174 -14.16 -0.40 7.35
CA GLU A 174 -14.53 0.98 7.68
C GLU A 174 -13.41 1.98 7.33
N ILE A 175 -12.14 1.55 7.38
CA ILE A 175 -11.01 2.40 6.98
C ILE A 175 -11.08 2.70 5.48
N GLU A 176 -11.36 1.68 4.66
CA GLU A 176 -11.48 1.86 3.21
C GLU A 176 -12.74 2.64 2.84
N LEU A 177 -13.86 2.42 3.54
CA LEU A 177 -15.08 3.22 3.37
C LEU A 177 -14.85 4.70 3.74
N ALA A 178 -14.12 4.97 4.82
CA ALA A 178 -13.74 6.34 5.18
C ALA A 178 -12.83 6.98 4.12
N VAL A 179 -11.91 6.21 3.52
CA VAL A 179 -11.09 6.72 2.40
C VAL A 179 -11.96 7.06 1.19
N LEU A 180 -12.86 6.16 0.77
CA LEU A 180 -13.81 6.43 -0.32
C LEU A 180 -14.64 7.68 -0.03
N SER A 181 -15.17 7.78 1.19
CA SER A 181 -15.98 8.92 1.63
C SER A 181 -15.22 10.25 1.53
N ASN A 182 -13.97 10.29 1.97
CA ASN A 182 -13.16 11.51 1.94
C ASN A 182 -12.58 11.86 0.56
N MET A 183 -12.41 10.88 -0.32
CA MET A 183 -11.74 11.08 -1.60
C MET A 183 -12.70 11.39 -2.75
N CYS A 184 -13.81 10.64 -2.85
CA CYS A 184 -14.70 10.73 -4.02
C CYS A 184 -16.17 10.98 -3.64
N LEU A 185 -16.59 10.72 -2.40
CA LEU A 185 -17.99 10.88 -1.99
C LEU A 185 -18.23 12.12 -1.10
N SER A 186 -17.27 13.04 -1.00
CA SER A 186 -17.37 14.26 -0.18
C SER A 186 -18.23 15.36 -0.81
N GLN A 187 -18.77 15.11 -2.01
CA GLN A 187 -19.58 16.05 -2.78
C GLN A 187 -20.90 15.41 -3.19
N ARG A 188 -21.88 16.25 -3.56
CA ARG A 188 -23.14 15.75 -4.13
C ARG A 188 -22.86 15.14 -5.50
N ILE A 189 -23.33 13.91 -5.70
CA ILE A 189 -23.21 13.19 -6.97
C ILE A 189 -24.61 13.17 -7.62
N PRO A 190 -24.73 13.59 -8.89
CA PRO A 190 -26.03 13.83 -9.51
C PRO A 190 -26.81 12.56 -9.85
N ASP A 191 -26.11 11.47 -10.16
CA ASP A 191 -26.70 10.21 -10.62
C ASP A 191 -25.83 8.99 -10.27
N GLU A 192 -26.42 7.81 -10.43
CA GLU A 192 -25.79 6.54 -10.10
C GLU A 192 -24.60 6.20 -11.01
N ASP A 193 -24.67 6.54 -12.30
CA ASP A 193 -23.59 6.24 -13.25
C ASP A 193 -22.33 7.03 -12.89
N THR A 194 -22.48 8.31 -12.53
CA THR A 194 -21.40 9.16 -12.04
C THR A 194 -20.83 8.61 -10.73
N LEU A 195 -21.67 8.11 -9.83
CA LEU A 195 -21.22 7.47 -8.59
C LEU A 195 -20.34 6.25 -8.87
N LEU A 196 -20.79 5.36 -9.77
CA LEU A 196 -20.06 4.15 -10.16
C LEU A 196 -18.71 4.49 -10.79
N GLN A 197 -18.68 5.45 -11.72
CA GLN A 197 -17.43 5.91 -12.35
C GLN A 197 -16.42 6.46 -11.34
N GLN A 198 -16.88 7.25 -10.36
CA GLN A 198 -16.01 7.80 -9.32
C GLN A 198 -15.46 6.70 -8.39
N ILE A 199 -16.30 5.73 -8.01
CA ILE A 199 -15.88 4.57 -7.21
C ILE A 199 -14.86 3.74 -8.00
N GLU A 200 -15.13 3.43 -9.28
CA GLU A 200 -14.23 2.65 -10.12
C GLU A 200 -12.87 3.33 -10.28
N ALA A 201 -12.86 4.64 -10.57
CA ALA A 201 -11.63 5.42 -10.68
C ALA A 201 -10.81 5.38 -9.37
N ASN A 202 -11.47 5.54 -8.22
CA ASN A 202 -10.81 5.46 -6.91
C ASN A 202 -10.23 4.06 -6.65
N VAL A 203 -11.03 3.02 -6.85
CA VAL A 203 -10.62 1.62 -6.66
C VAL A 203 -9.45 1.28 -7.58
N ARG A 204 -9.47 1.71 -8.85
CA ARG A 204 -8.38 1.53 -9.81
C ARG A 204 -7.10 2.19 -9.32
N GLU A 205 -7.16 3.45 -8.92
CA GLU A 205 -5.99 4.18 -8.41
C GLU A 205 -5.41 3.54 -7.13
N ARG A 206 -6.27 3.10 -6.21
CA ARG A 206 -5.84 2.43 -4.97
C ARG A 206 -5.22 1.06 -5.23
N ASN A 207 -5.82 0.27 -6.13
CA ASN A 207 -5.25 -1.00 -6.57
C ASN A 207 -3.87 -0.79 -7.23
N LEU A 208 -3.71 0.27 -8.01
CA LEU A 208 -2.41 0.65 -8.58
C LEU A 208 -1.37 1.01 -7.52
N LYS A 209 -1.77 1.69 -6.44
CA LYS A 209 -0.86 1.99 -5.33
C LYS A 209 -0.53 0.74 -4.49
N ALA A 210 -1.46 -0.21 -4.41
CA ALA A 210 -1.35 -1.48 -3.70
C ALA A 210 -0.84 -1.34 -2.25
N THR A 211 -1.25 -0.26 -1.58
CA THR A 211 -0.81 0.04 -0.21
C THR A 211 -1.50 -0.92 0.76
N PRO A 212 -0.77 -1.80 1.47
CA PRO A 212 -1.38 -2.69 2.43
C PRO A 212 -1.88 -1.90 3.65
N VAL A 213 -3.04 -2.28 4.18
CA VAL A 213 -3.52 -1.74 5.45
C VAL A 213 -2.58 -2.19 6.56
N LYS A 214 -2.03 -1.23 7.30
CA LYS A 214 -1.16 -1.49 8.45
C LYS A 214 -2.00 -1.64 9.71
N TRP A 215 -2.31 -2.89 10.07
CA TRP A 215 -3.03 -3.18 11.30
C TRP A 215 -2.15 -2.91 12.53
N ARG A 216 -2.54 -1.95 13.37
CA ARG A 216 -1.82 -1.57 14.60
C ARG A 216 -2.59 -1.90 15.89
N PHE A 217 -3.79 -2.45 15.77
CA PHE A 217 -4.62 -2.75 16.94
C PHE A 217 -4.17 -4.06 17.58
N THR A 218 -3.52 -3.96 18.74
CA THR A 218 -2.96 -5.10 19.46
C THR A 218 -3.98 -5.71 20.42
N THR A 219 -3.73 -6.94 20.86
CA THR A 219 -4.50 -7.60 21.93
C THR A 219 -4.47 -6.79 23.23
N GLN A 220 -3.36 -6.12 23.54
CA GLN A 220 -3.27 -5.23 24.71
C GLN A 220 -4.20 -4.01 24.56
N HIS A 221 -4.26 -3.38 23.38
CA HIS A 221 -5.23 -2.32 23.11
C HIS A 221 -6.67 -2.84 23.20
N ALA A 222 -6.94 -4.04 22.70
CA ALA A 222 -8.25 -4.69 22.83
C ALA A 222 -8.65 -4.84 24.30
N ARG A 223 -7.76 -5.37 25.14
CA ARG A 223 -8.00 -5.56 26.58
C ARG A 223 -8.31 -4.24 27.31
N ARG A 224 -7.60 -3.16 26.97
CA ARG A 224 -7.88 -1.82 27.53
C ARG A 224 -9.23 -1.28 27.05
N LYS A 225 -9.46 -1.28 25.73
CA LYS A 225 -10.65 -0.67 25.11
C LYS A 225 -11.94 -1.45 25.40
N ARG A 226 -11.84 -2.77 25.65
CA ARG A 226 -12.96 -3.67 25.93
C ARG A 226 -12.83 -4.30 27.32
N ALA A 227 -12.27 -3.56 28.28
CA ALA A 227 -12.00 -4.06 29.63
C ALA A 227 -13.24 -4.61 30.35
N ARG A 228 -14.44 -4.10 30.01
CA ARG A 228 -15.71 -4.58 30.56
C ARG A 228 -16.10 -5.99 30.09
N ILE A 229 -15.61 -6.41 28.93
CA ILE A 229 -16.03 -7.66 28.25
C ILE A 229 -14.93 -8.72 28.34
N TYR A 230 -13.66 -8.33 28.41
CA TYR A 230 -12.58 -9.28 28.59
C TYR A 230 -12.48 -9.74 30.06
N PRO A 231 -12.30 -11.05 30.30
CA PRO A 231 -11.97 -11.55 31.64
C PRO A 231 -10.72 -10.87 32.15
N ARG A 232 -10.73 -10.47 33.44
CA ARG A 232 -9.50 -10.07 34.13
C ARG A 232 -8.64 -11.32 34.23
N VAL A 233 -7.52 -11.31 33.51
CA VAL A 233 -6.54 -12.40 33.60
C VAL A 233 -5.78 -12.18 34.90
N SER A 234 -5.93 -13.08 35.87
CA SER A 234 -5.04 -13.10 37.02
C SER A 234 -3.63 -13.40 36.53
N THR A 235 -2.71 -12.46 36.73
CA THR A 235 -1.27 -12.67 36.53
C THR A 235 -0.69 -13.60 37.57
#